data_AF-A0A6G3MHP9-F1
#
_entry.id   AF-A0A6G3MHP9-F1
#
_cell.length_a   1.000
_cell.length_b   1.000
_cell.length_c   1.000
_cell.angle_alpha   90.00
_cell.angle_beta   90.00
_cell.angle_gamma   90.00
#
_symmetry.space_group_name_H-M   'P 1'
#
loop_
_entity.id
_entity.type
_entity.pdbx_description
1 polymer ?
#
loop_
_entity_poly.entity_id
_entity_poly.type
_entity_poly.pdbx_seq_one_letter_code
_entity_poly.pdbx_strand_id
1 'polypeptide(L)'
;NIASTLASLLVGRSSISPNFGKSGSEKKQSVLLIIERNFDPRPPFIHDLTLEPMARDILDVKNNCIEFNKNTKDSFKLYFDASDPVWQSLRYKHIADVMSEVNTKITELNTTKKLEVTGENMSVSSLRKLMTKYPAYRVEFRRYQGLMMLDIALLEKYKSNDISSIAKIEQNLATNETITGEPVPDNPVLLANLLEDITSPTDKFRLIALFALKKDNGLTKPLFEKLVEISHIDFAKKCLSALQILGFPIIEDSTSKRPRPLPRCPYDATVSTGYDDSRYIPIIWDILRRLTGQNLDETLFPFMG
;
A
#
# COMPACT_ATOMS: atom_id res chain seq x y z
N ASN A 1 -6.50 7.27 -28.48
CA ASN A 1 -6.89 7.23 -27.05
C ASN A 1 -6.92 5.75 -26.64
N ILE A 2 -6.35 5.36 -25.48
CA ILE A 2 -6.30 3.95 -25.03
C ILE A 2 -7.71 3.34 -24.98
N ALA A 3 -8.69 4.09 -24.49
CA ALA A 3 -10.07 3.63 -24.37
C ALA A 3 -10.70 3.32 -25.74
N SER A 4 -10.50 4.18 -26.75
CA SER A 4 -11.03 3.95 -28.09
C SER A 4 -10.41 2.73 -28.78
N THR A 5 -9.10 2.54 -28.61
CA THR A 5 -8.39 1.37 -29.15
C THR A 5 -8.89 0.10 -28.50
N LEU A 6 -9.05 0.11 -27.17
CA LEU A 6 -9.53 -1.06 -26.43
C LEU A 6 -10.98 -1.39 -26.77
N ALA A 7 -11.87 -0.39 -26.86
CA ALA A 7 -13.25 -0.57 -27.31
C ALA A 7 -13.30 -1.23 -28.70
N SER A 8 -12.49 -0.76 -29.64
CA SER A 8 -12.40 -1.34 -31.00
C SER A 8 -11.94 -2.80 -30.97
N LEU A 9 -10.94 -3.13 -30.14
CA LEU A 9 -10.47 -4.51 -29.98
C LEU A 9 -11.51 -5.41 -29.33
N LEU A 10 -12.26 -4.91 -28.35
CA LEU A 10 -13.34 -5.67 -27.69
C LEU A 10 -14.50 -5.95 -28.65
N VAL A 11 -14.85 -4.98 -29.51
CA VAL A 11 -15.83 -5.18 -30.60
C VAL A 11 -15.33 -6.24 -31.60
N GLY A 12 -14.05 -6.18 -31.98
CA GLY A 12 -13.45 -7.22 -32.83
C GLY A 12 -13.44 -8.60 -32.18
N ARG A 13 -13.29 -8.68 -30.86
CA ARG A 13 -13.35 -9.96 -30.13
C ARG A 13 -14.76 -10.51 -30.01
N SER A 14 -15.75 -9.64 -29.78
CA SER A 14 -17.15 -10.06 -29.60
C SER A 14 -17.77 -10.60 -30.89
N SER A 15 -17.32 -10.14 -32.07
CA SER A 15 -17.77 -10.66 -33.36
C SER A 15 -17.31 -12.10 -33.64
N ILE A 16 -16.12 -12.48 -33.15
CA ILE A 16 -15.54 -13.82 -33.35
C ILE A 16 -15.92 -14.78 -32.21
N SER A 17 -16.39 -14.26 -31.07
CA SER A 17 -16.77 -15.04 -29.88
C SER A 17 -18.21 -14.72 -29.44
N PRO A 18 -19.23 -15.45 -29.95
CA PRO A 18 -20.64 -15.11 -29.72
C PRO A 18 -21.07 -15.06 -28.25
N ASN A 19 -20.39 -15.80 -27.38
CA ASN A 19 -20.66 -15.86 -25.93
C ASN A 19 -19.87 -14.82 -25.10
N PHE A 20 -19.04 -14.00 -25.74
CA PHE A 20 -18.25 -12.96 -25.07
C PHE A 20 -19.19 -11.92 -24.44
N GLY A 21 -19.25 -11.89 -23.10
CA GLY A 21 -20.10 -10.97 -22.34
C GLY A 21 -21.61 -11.29 -22.33
N LYS A 22 -22.08 -12.33 -23.05
CA LYS A 22 -23.53 -12.62 -23.18
C LYS A 22 -24.11 -13.58 -22.14
N SER A 23 -23.28 -14.34 -21.43
CA SER A 23 -23.74 -15.37 -20.48
C SER A 23 -23.77 -14.83 -19.03
N GLY A 24 -24.96 -14.83 -18.42
CA GLY A 24 -25.19 -14.38 -17.03
C GLY A 24 -25.50 -12.87 -16.92
N SER A 25 -26.46 -12.51 -16.05
CA SER A 25 -26.83 -11.11 -15.78
C SER A 25 -25.66 -10.28 -15.27
N GLU A 26 -24.77 -10.88 -14.49
CA GLU A 26 -23.60 -10.24 -13.88
C GLU A 26 -22.57 -9.75 -14.91
N LYS A 27 -22.35 -10.50 -16.00
CA LYS A 27 -21.40 -10.09 -17.05
C LYS A 27 -21.84 -8.85 -17.83
N LYS A 28 -23.16 -8.62 -17.92
CA LYS A 28 -23.72 -7.43 -18.58
C LYS A 28 -23.50 -6.14 -17.77
N GLN A 29 -23.22 -6.27 -16.47
CA GLN A 29 -22.93 -5.16 -15.57
C GLN A 29 -21.43 -4.92 -15.37
N SER A 30 -20.58 -5.69 -16.06
CA SER A 30 -19.13 -5.55 -15.96
C SER A 30 -18.67 -4.24 -16.61
N VAL A 31 -17.91 -3.45 -15.85
CA VAL A 31 -17.32 -2.19 -16.33
C VAL A 31 -15.80 -2.31 -16.32
N LEU A 32 -15.16 -1.84 -17.38
CA LEU A 32 -13.71 -1.69 -17.44
C LEU A 32 -13.34 -0.21 -17.28
N LEU A 33 -12.78 0.12 -16.14
CA LEU A 33 -12.33 1.47 -15.82
C LEU A 33 -10.87 1.67 -16.25
N ILE A 34 -10.60 2.74 -16.99
CA ILE A 34 -9.24 3.17 -17.38
C ILE A 34 -8.94 4.48 -16.65
N ILE A 35 -7.84 4.53 -15.91
CA ILE A 35 -7.40 5.70 -15.14
C ILE A 35 -5.90 5.95 -15.37
N GLU A 36 -5.51 7.22 -15.38
CA GLU A 36 -4.12 7.65 -15.38
C GLU A 36 -3.54 7.63 -13.96
N ARG A 37 -2.23 7.42 -13.80
CA ARG A 37 -1.58 7.31 -12.46
C ARG A 37 -1.65 8.60 -11.63
N ASN A 38 -1.77 9.76 -12.27
CA ASN A 38 -1.93 11.08 -11.63
C ASN A 38 -3.30 11.28 -10.93
N PHE A 39 -4.28 10.39 -11.14
CA PHE A 39 -5.60 10.50 -10.50
C PHE A 39 -5.49 10.55 -8.96
N ASP A 40 -4.48 9.87 -8.42
CA ASP A 40 -4.12 9.89 -7.02
C ASP A 40 -2.59 9.83 -6.86
N PRO A 41 -1.93 10.97 -6.68
CA PRO A 41 -0.48 11.02 -6.62
C PRO A 41 0.10 10.68 -5.24
N ARG A 42 -0.72 10.57 -4.18
CA ARG A 42 -0.24 10.41 -2.80
C ARG A 42 0.18 8.99 -2.41
N PRO A 43 -0.57 7.91 -2.74
CA PRO A 43 -0.27 6.56 -2.27
C PRO A 43 1.18 6.09 -2.48
N PRO A 44 1.86 6.38 -3.60
CA PRO A 44 3.25 5.96 -3.79
C PRO A 44 4.26 6.54 -2.78
N PHE A 45 3.87 7.56 -2.01
CA PHE A 45 4.74 8.23 -1.05
C PHE A 45 4.39 7.93 0.41
N ILE A 46 3.35 7.13 0.68
CA ILE A 46 2.90 6.80 2.05
C ILE A 46 3.42 5.41 2.41
N HIS A 47 3.96 5.24 3.60
CA HIS A 47 4.25 3.93 4.18
C HIS A 47 2.94 3.24 4.52
N ASP A 48 2.66 2.16 3.81
CA ASP A 48 1.51 1.29 4.10
C ASP A 48 1.92 0.28 5.16
N LEU A 49 1.17 0.24 6.28
CA LEU A 49 1.47 -0.60 7.44
C LEU A 49 0.70 -1.93 7.43
N THR A 50 0.15 -2.33 6.27
CA THR A 50 -0.40 -3.67 6.08
C THR A 50 0.68 -4.66 5.63
N LEU A 51 0.54 -5.94 6.02
CA LEU A 51 1.61 -6.94 5.98
C LEU A 51 2.39 -7.02 4.65
N GLU A 52 1.71 -7.22 3.52
CA GLU A 52 2.37 -7.36 2.23
C GLU A 52 2.86 -6.03 1.66
N PRO A 53 2.05 -4.95 1.62
CA PRO A 53 2.53 -3.63 1.19
C PRO A 53 3.76 -3.17 1.98
N MET A 54 3.73 -3.28 3.31
CA MET A 54 4.85 -2.93 4.18
C MET A 54 6.09 -3.74 3.82
N ALA A 55 5.96 -5.06 3.63
CA ALA A 55 7.07 -5.92 3.22
C ALA A 55 7.67 -5.54 1.88
N ARG A 56 6.86 -5.15 0.91
CA ARG A 56 7.33 -4.70 -0.40
C ARG A 56 8.02 -3.35 -0.36
N ASP A 57 7.65 -2.51 0.61
CA ASP A 57 8.23 -1.18 0.79
C ASP A 57 9.57 -1.24 1.54
N ILE A 58 9.64 -1.95 2.66
CA ILE A 58 10.77 -1.83 3.60
C ILE A 58 11.72 -3.04 3.63
N LEU A 59 11.36 -4.16 2.96
CA LEU A 59 12.18 -5.37 2.87
C LEU A 59 12.62 -5.67 1.44
N ASP A 60 13.65 -6.51 1.29
CA ASP A 60 14.20 -6.94 0.00
C ASP A 60 13.35 -8.04 -0.65
N VAL A 61 12.13 -7.71 -1.07
CA VAL A 61 11.23 -8.62 -1.80
C VAL A 61 11.67 -8.72 -3.26
N LYS A 62 12.11 -9.91 -3.69
CA LYS A 62 12.47 -10.18 -5.09
C LYS A 62 11.71 -11.39 -5.61
N ASN A 63 11.20 -11.29 -6.84
CA ASN A 63 10.44 -12.38 -7.48
C ASN A 63 9.30 -12.91 -6.58
N ASN A 64 8.60 -11.99 -5.90
CA ASN A 64 7.50 -12.33 -5.01
C ASN A 64 7.90 -13.21 -3.80
N CYS A 65 9.16 -13.11 -3.37
CA CYS A 65 9.73 -13.90 -2.29
C CYS A 65 10.67 -13.06 -1.42
N ILE A 66 10.74 -13.39 -0.14
CA ILE A 66 11.78 -12.93 0.79
C ILE A 66 12.62 -14.14 1.21
N GLU A 67 13.93 -13.95 1.28
CA GLU A 67 14.85 -14.95 1.81
C GLU A 67 15.48 -14.46 3.11
N PHE A 68 15.20 -15.16 4.20
CA PHE A 68 15.75 -14.93 5.53
C PHE A 68 16.99 -15.79 5.76
N ASN A 69 17.92 -15.30 6.58
CA ASN A 69 19.15 -16.00 6.95
C ASN A 69 19.97 -16.50 5.73
N LYS A 70 20.05 -15.68 4.68
CA LYS A 70 20.80 -15.95 3.44
C LYS A 70 22.21 -16.50 3.77
N ASN A 71 22.63 -17.52 3.03
CA ASN A 71 23.95 -18.18 3.18
C ASN A 71 24.20 -18.88 4.53
N THR A 72 23.17 -19.10 5.33
CA THR A 72 23.28 -19.93 6.55
C THR A 72 22.56 -21.26 6.37
N LYS A 73 22.84 -22.22 7.27
CA LYS A 73 22.12 -23.52 7.31
C LYS A 73 20.62 -23.36 7.59
N ASP A 74 20.23 -22.22 8.16
CA ASP A 74 18.85 -21.89 8.53
C ASP A 74 18.17 -20.97 7.49
N SER A 75 18.66 -20.94 6.24
CA SER A 75 18.04 -20.17 5.16
C SER A 75 16.57 -20.57 4.99
N PHE A 76 15.70 -19.56 4.89
CA PHE A 76 14.26 -19.74 4.74
C PHE A 76 13.73 -18.81 3.66
N LYS A 77 13.01 -19.38 2.69
CA LYS A 77 12.33 -18.61 1.63
C LYS A 77 10.83 -18.59 1.89
N LEU A 78 10.27 -17.39 1.99
CA LEU A 78 8.84 -17.13 2.07
C LEU A 78 8.35 -16.56 0.74
N TYR A 79 7.44 -17.27 0.09
CA TYR A 79 6.77 -16.82 -1.13
C TYR A 79 5.42 -16.18 -0.79
N PHE A 80 5.11 -15.06 -1.43
CA PHE A 80 3.81 -14.39 -1.29
C PHE A 80 2.79 -15.08 -2.22
N ASP A 81 2.35 -16.26 -1.82
CA ASP A 81 1.50 -17.13 -2.63
C ASP A 81 0.04 -16.70 -2.56
N ALA A 82 -0.49 -16.19 -3.68
CA ALA A 82 -1.88 -15.77 -3.77
C ALA A 82 -2.88 -16.95 -3.67
N SER A 83 -2.43 -18.20 -3.82
CA SER A 83 -3.25 -19.39 -3.64
C SER A 83 -3.29 -19.88 -2.18
N ASP A 84 -2.41 -19.38 -1.31
CA ASP A 84 -2.40 -19.74 0.11
C ASP A 84 -3.51 -18.98 0.87
N PRO A 85 -4.53 -19.67 1.41
CA PRO A 85 -5.64 -19.02 2.12
C PRO A 85 -5.20 -18.33 3.41
N VAL A 86 -4.15 -18.81 4.08
CA VAL A 86 -3.62 -18.17 5.29
C VAL A 86 -2.99 -16.84 4.91
N TRP A 87 -2.15 -16.83 3.85
CA TRP A 87 -1.57 -15.60 3.31
C TRP A 87 -2.65 -14.60 2.88
N GLN A 88 -3.65 -15.03 2.11
CA GLN A 88 -4.76 -14.16 1.68
C GLN A 88 -5.51 -13.53 2.85
N SER A 89 -5.68 -14.26 3.96
CA SER A 89 -6.35 -13.74 5.15
C SER A 89 -5.54 -12.70 5.94
N LEU A 90 -4.22 -12.59 5.71
CA LEU A 90 -3.30 -11.77 6.50
C LEU A 90 -2.59 -10.68 5.69
N ARG A 91 -2.43 -10.84 4.37
CA ARG A 91 -1.62 -9.98 3.50
C ARG A 91 -1.99 -8.49 3.53
N TYR A 92 -3.24 -8.17 3.83
CA TYR A 92 -3.75 -6.79 3.95
C TYR A 92 -4.18 -6.43 5.38
N LYS A 93 -3.81 -7.24 6.38
CA LYS A 93 -3.99 -6.87 7.79
C LYS A 93 -2.90 -5.93 8.23
N HIS A 94 -3.29 -4.99 9.11
CA HIS A 94 -2.35 -4.09 9.75
C HIS A 94 -1.33 -4.86 10.58
N ILE A 95 -0.06 -4.46 10.54
CA ILE A 95 1.05 -5.21 11.14
C ILE A 95 0.86 -5.44 12.65
N ALA A 96 0.20 -4.52 13.35
CA ALA A 96 -0.09 -4.65 14.78
C ALA A 96 -0.97 -5.86 15.13
N ASP A 97 -1.79 -6.35 14.18
CA ASP A 97 -2.70 -7.47 14.40
C ASP A 97 -2.13 -8.81 13.92
N VAL A 98 -1.12 -8.80 13.04
CA VAL A 98 -0.67 -9.99 12.31
C VAL A 98 -0.20 -11.10 13.25
N MET A 99 0.66 -10.78 14.23
CA MET A 99 1.16 -11.80 15.17
C MET A 99 0.04 -12.42 16.02
N SER A 100 -0.91 -11.60 16.48
CA SER A 100 -2.08 -12.07 17.25
C SER A 100 -2.92 -13.04 16.42
N GLU A 101 -3.20 -12.68 15.16
CA GLU A 101 -3.97 -13.51 14.23
C GLU A 101 -3.26 -14.81 13.85
N VAL A 102 -1.93 -14.77 13.71
CA VAL A 102 -1.13 -15.99 13.52
C VAL A 102 -1.26 -16.93 14.72
N ASN A 103 -1.16 -16.42 15.96
CA ASN A 103 -1.33 -17.21 17.17
C ASN A 103 -2.74 -17.80 17.30
N THR A 104 -3.78 -17.03 16.96
CA THR A 104 -5.16 -17.51 16.92
C THR A 104 -5.31 -18.68 15.94
N LYS A 105 -4.79 -18.53 14.71
CA LYS A 105 -4.85 -19.60 13.69
C LYS A 105 -4.07 -20.86 14.10
N ILE A 106 -2.93 -20.72 14.78
CA ILE A 106 -2.19 -21.88 15.32
C ILE A 106 -3.01 -22.57 16.42
N THR A 107 -3.69 -21.82 17.28
CA THR A 107 -4.56 -22.36 18.33
C THR A 107 -5.78 -23.08 17.75
N GLU A 108 -6.39 -22.54 16.71
CA GLU A 108 -7.48 -23.19 15.97
C GLU A 108 -7.01 -24.51 15.32
N LEU A 109 -5.81 -24.51 14.71
CA LEU A 109 -5.22 -25.73 14.17
C LEU A 109 -4.99 -26.77 15.27
N ASN A 110 -4.46 -26.34 16.41
CA ASN A 110 -4.21 -27.19 17.58
C ASN A 110 -5.50 -27.89 18.05
N THR A 111 -6.58 -27.12 18.23
CA THR A 111 -7.88 -27.64 18.64
C THR A 111 -8.50 -28.56 17.58
N THR A 112 -8.52 -28.12 16.32
CA THR A 112 -9.16 -28.86 15.22
C THR A 112 -8.48 -30.21 14.97
N LYS A 113 -7.14 -30.24 15.07
CA LYS A 113 -6.34 -31.43 14.81
C LYS A 113 -6.00 -32.21 16.08
N LYS A 114 -6.50 -31.77 17.25
CA LYS A 114 -6.25 -32.36 18.57
C LYS A 114 -4.75 -32.54 18.84
N LEU A 115 -3.96 -31.53 18.50
CA LEU A 115 -2.54 -31.54 18.80
C LEU A 115 -2.36 -31.21 20.29
N GLU A 116 -1.35 -31.78 20.91
CA GLU A 116 -0.92 -31.42 22.26
C GLU A 116 0.09 -30.26 22.18
N VAL A 117 -0.30 -29.13 21.59
CA VAL A 117 0.50 -27.90 21.65
C VAL A 117 0.10 -27.14 22.90
N THR A 118 1.02 -27.05 23.85
CA THR A 118 0.84 -26.28 25.09
C THR A 118 1.69 -25.01 25.03
N GLY A 119 1.07 -23.84 25.00
CA GLY A 119 1.75 -22.55 25.08
C GLY A 119 0.91 -21.39 24.55
N GLU A 120 0.76 -20.33 25.34
CA GLU A 120 -0.02 -19.13 24.99
C GLU A 120 0.68 -18.26 23.92
N ASN A 121 2.01 -18.32 23.84
CA ASN A 121 2.80 -17.56 22.87
C ASN A 121 3.71 -18.46 22.05
N MET A 122 3.36 -18.67 20.79
CA MET A 122 4.14 -19.47 19.85
C MET A 122 5.35 -18.67 19.34
N SER A 123 6.50 -19.34 19.22
CA SER A 123 7.72 -18.77 18.65
C SER A 123 8.15 -19.53 17.40
N VAL A 124 9.00 -18.91 16.58
CA VAL A 124 9.66 -19.57 15.43
C VAL A 124 10.37 -20.86 15.88
N SER A 125 11.01 -20.84 17.05
CA SER A 125 11.68 -22.02 17.61
C SER A 125 10.70 -23.11 18.04
N SER A 126 9.53 -22.72 18.60
CA SER A 126 8.48 -23.64 19.00
C SER A 126 7.88 -24.37 17.80
N LEU A 127 7.64 -23.65 16.70
CA LEU A 127 7.15 -24.23 15.44
C LEU A 127 8.12 -25.27 14.86
N ARG A 128 9.43 -25.04 14.97
CA ARG A 128 10.44 -26.05 14.57
C ARG A 128 10.32 -27.35 15.37
N LYS A 129 10.06 -27.27 16.67
CA LYS A 129 9.83 -28.46 17.51
C LYS A 129 8.52 -29.17 17.15
N LEU A 130 7.47 -28.42 16.86
CA LEU A 130 6.18 -28.98 16.43
C LEU A 130 6.26 -29.70 15.09
N MET A 131 7.05 -29.18 14.13
CA MET A 131 7.32 -29.87 12.87
C MET A 131 7.98 -31.25 13.06
N THR A 132 8.79 -31.41 14.11
CA THR A 132 9.39 -32.70 14.47
C THR A 132 8.37 -33.61 15.15
N LYS A 133 7.60 -33.08 16.11
CA LYS A 133 6.56 -33.84 16.85
C LYS A 133 5.41 -34.29 15.95
N TYR A 134 5.02 -33.47 14.96
CA TYR A 134 3.89 -33.73 14.08
C TYR A 134 4.28 -33.61 12.59
N PRO A 135 4.95 -34.64 12.01
CA PRO A 135 5.39 -34.61 10.62
C PRO A 135 4.28 -34.39 9.59
N ALA A 136 3.06 -34.84 9.89
CA ALA A 136 1.89 -34.70 9.01
C ALA A 136 1.46 -33.24 8.78
N TYR A 137 1.76 -32.33 9.72
CA TYR A 137 1.38 -30.91 9.65
C TYR A 137 2.57 -29.98 9.41
N ARG A 138 3.68 -30.53 8.90
CA ARG A 138 4.91 -29.76 8.65
C ARG A 138 4.69 -28.58 7.70
N VAL A 139 3.85 -28.76 6.68
CA VAL A 139 3.59 -27.71 5.70
C VAL A 139 2.88 -26.52 6.35
N GLU A 140 1.87 -26.79 7.17
CA GLU A 140 1.11 -25.78 7.92
C GLU A 140 2.01 -25.04 8.91
N PHE A 141 2.79 -25.75 9.72
CA PHE A 141 3.71 -25.11 10.66
C PHE A 141 4.79 -24.29 9.95
N ARG A 142 5.25 -24.73 8.77
CA ARG A 142 6.21 -23.97 7.97
C ARG A 142 5.60 -22.67 7.43
N ARG A 143 4.31 -22.65 7.08
CA ARG A 143 3.59 -21.41 6.70
C ARG A 143 3.58 -20.40 7.84
N TYR A 144 3.16 -20.83 9.04
CA TYR A 144 3.16 -19.96 10.22
C TYR A 144 4.56 -19.49 10.61
N GLN A 145 5.58 -20.35 10.46
CA GLN A 145 6.97 -19.98 10.69
C GLN A 145 7.38 -18.82 9.79
N GLY A 146 7.04 -18.89 8.50
CA GLY A 146 7.33 -17.83 7.54
C GLY A 146 6.64 -16.51 7.89
N LEU A 147 5.36 -16.55 8.25
CA LEU A 147 4.59 -15.36 8.66
C LEU A 147 5.18 -14.70 9.91
N MET A 148 5.54 -15.49 10.93
CA MET A 148 6.19 -14.97 12.14
C MET A 148 7.56 -14.34 11.83
N MET A 149 8.35 -14.98 10.97
CA MET A 149 9.66 -14.44 10.56
C MET A 149 9.50 -13.12 9.79
N LEU A 150 8.47 -13.01 8.95
CA LEU A 150 8.14 -11.79 8.22
C LEU A 150 7.74 -10.66 9.17
N ASP A 151 6.79 -10.92 10.07
CA ASP A 151 6.30 -9.95 11.05
C ASP A 151 7.44 -9.40 11.94
N ILE A 152 8.29 -10.29 12.46
CA ILE A 152 9.46 -9.90 13.26
C ILE A 152 10.40 -8.99 12.46
N ALA A 153 10.74 -9.37 11.23
CA ALA A 153 11.65 -8.58 10.39
C ALA A 153 11.06 -7.20 10.04
N LEU A 154 9.74 -7.12 9.83
CA LEU A 154 9.03 -5.86 9.61
C LEU A 154 9.08 -4.96 10.83
N LEU A 155 8.75 -5.48 12.01
CA LEU A 155 8.77 -4.71 13.25
C LEU A 155 10.18 -4.24 13.64
N GLU A 156 11.20 -5.03 13.34
CA GLU A 156 12.60 -4.63 13.50
C GLU A 156 12.93 -3.43 12.60
N LYS A 157 12.57 -3.48 11.31
CA LYS A 157 12.79 -2.37 10.37
C LYS A 157 11.95 -1.13 10.70
N TYR A 158 10.71 -1.34 11.10
CA TYR A 158 9.79 -0.29 11.54
C TYR A 158 10.39 0.54 12.68
N LYS A 159 11.00 -0.14 13.66
CA LYS A 159 11.68 0.50 14.80
C LYS A 159 13.02 1.10 14.40
N SER A 160 13.87 0.36 13.66
CA SER A 160 15.23 0.80 13.35
C SER A 160 15.27 2.04 12.47
N ASN A 161 14.25 2.22 11.62
CA ASN A 161 14.16 3.34 10.68
C ASN A 161 13.19 4.44 11.15
N ASP A 162 12.68 4.37 12.39
CA ASP A 162 11.70 5.30 12.94
C ASP A 162 10.47 5.54 12.04
N ILE A 163 9.99 4.46 11.41
CA ILE A 163 8.85 4.53 10.46
C ILE A 163 7.58 4.97 11.17
N SER A 164 7.43 4.69 12.47
CA SER A 164 6.30 5.15 13.28
C SER A 164 6.13 6.68 13.25
N SER A 165 7.22 7.40 13.46
CA SER A 165 7.20 8.86 13.47
C SER A 165 6.96 9.41 12.06
N ILE A 166 7.62 8.81 11.06
CA ILE A 166 7.49 9.18 9.64
C ILE A 166 6.05 8.96 9.17
N ALA A 167 5.47 7.78 9.39
CA ALA A 167 4.12 7.43 8.98
C ALA A 167 3.09 8.41 9.55
N LYS A 168 3.21 8.83 10.81
CA LYS A 168 2.32 9.86 11.39
C LYS A 168 2.39 11.19 10.64
N ILE A 169 3.59 11.63 10.27
CA ILE A 169 3.79 12.85 9.47
C ILE A 169 3.20 12.65 8.06
N GLU A 170 3.44 11.51 7.43
CA GLU A 170 2.87 11.17 6.13
C GLU A 170 1.35 11.18 6.15
N GLN A 171 0.72 10.58 7.17
CA GLN A 171 -0.73 10.61 7.33
C GLN A 171 -1.24 12.05 7.48
N ASN A 172 -0.57 12.88 8.27
CA ASN A 172 -0.93 14.30 8.41
C ASN A 172 -0.88 15.02 7.05
N LEU A 173 0.20 14.84 6.28
CA LEU A 173 0.36 15.48 4.97
C LEU A 173 -0.63 14.92 3.93
N ALA A 174 -0.88 13.61 3.94
CA ALA A 174 -1.74 12.95 2.96
C ALA A 174 -3.23 13.23 3.17
N THR A 175 -3.66 13.32 4.43
CA THR A 175 -5.04 13.67 4.82
C THR A 175 -5.26 15.19 4.91
N ASN A 176 -4.18 15.96 5.01
CA ASN A 176 -4.18 17.41 5.28
C ASN A 176 -4.76 17.78 6.67
N GLU A 177 -4.85 16.81 7.58
CA GLU A 177 -5.35 16.99 8.94
C GLU A 177 -4.52 16.19 9.95
N THR A 178 -4.36 16.74 11.15
CA THR A 178 -3.80 16.02 12.28
C THR A 178 -4.73 14.90 12.73
N ILE A 179 -4.26 14.05 13.63
CA ILE A 179 -5.09 13.05 14.32
C ILE A 179 -6.35 13.66 14.98
N THR A 180 -6.29 14.91 15.42
CA THR A 180 -7.42 15.61 16.05
C THR A 180 -8.36 16.30 15.04
N GLY A 181 -8.07 16.18 13.73
CA GLY A 181 -8.83 16.85 12.67
C GLY A 181 -8.45 18.31 12.45
N GLU A 182 -7.36 18.80 13.07
CA GLU A 182 -6.89 20.16 12.85
C GLU A 182 -6.14 20.25 11.51
N PRO A 183 -6.26 21.37 10.78
CA PRO A 183 -5.53 21.54 9.53
C PRO A 183 -4.03 21.55 9.79
N VAL A 184 -3.28 20.79 8.99
CA VAL A 184 -1.82 20.81 9.10
C VAL A 184 -1.30 22.20 8.70
N PRO A 185 -0.35 22.81 9.43
CA PRO A 185 0.24 24.08 9.02
C PRO A 185 0.96 23.99 7.66
N ASP A 186 0.84 25.03 6.85
CA ASP A 186 1.61 25.17 5.61
C ASP A 186 2.92 25.91 5.87
N ASN A 187 3.82 25.26 6.60
CA ASN A 187 5.08 25.87 7.04
C ASN A 187 6.29 25.04 6.56
N PRO A 188 6.99 25.47 5.50
CA PRO A 188 8.15 24.78 4.99
C PRO A 188 9.34 24.71 5.96
N VAL A 189 9.41 25.62 6.95
CA VAL A 189 10.45 25.57 7.99
C VAL A 189 10.21 24.40 8.94
N LEU A 190 8.94 24.14 9.30
CA LEU A 190 8.60 22.96 10.11
C LEU A 190 8.95 21.68 9.37
N LEU A 191 8.66 21.61 8.06
CA LEU A 191 9.08 20.47 7.25
C LEU A 191 10.61 20.34 7.22
N ALA A 192 11.35 21.42 6.97
CA ALA A 192 12.81 21.38 6.92
C ALA A 192 13.42 20.83 8.22
N ASN A 193 12.91 21.27 9.38
CA ASN A 193 13.37 20.77 10.68
C ASN A 193 13.07 19.26 10.84
N LEU A 194 11.86 18.80 10.45
CA LEU A 194 11.52 17.38 10.49
C LEU A 194 12.41 16.52 9.58
N LEU A 195 12.88 17.08 8.46
CA LEU A 195 13.76 16.39 7.52
C LEU A 195 15.19 16.23 8.05
N GLU A 196 15.62 17.02 9.04
CA GLU A 196 16.96 16.90 9.66
C GLU A 196 17.06 15.61 10.49
N ASP A 197 16.00 15.26 11.22
CA ASP A 197 15.95 14.08 12.10
C ASP A 197 15.84 12.74 11.33
N ILE A 198 15.41 12.80 10.07
CA ILE A 198 15.20 11.61 9.24
C ILE A 198 16.54 11.21 8.60
N THR A 199 16.88 9.92 8.66
CA THR A 199 18.15 9.43 8.10
C THR A 199 18.02 9.07 6.61
N SER A 200 16.89 8.48 6.22
CA SER A 200 16.68 7.92 4.88
C SER A 200 16.39 9.03 3.83
N PRO A 201 17.22 9.20 2.79
CA PRO A 201 16.95 10.18 1.73
C PRO A 201 15.66 9.87 0.95
N THR A 202 15.29 8.60 0.85
CA THR A 202 14.02 8.16 0.24
C THR A 202 12.84 8.68 1.04
N ASP A 203 12.88 8.57 2.36
CA ASP A 203 11.78 9.00 3.22
C ASP A 203 11.68 10.52 3.26
N LYS A 204 12.82 11.22 3.25
CA LYS A 204 12.85 12.68 3.04
C LYS A 204 12.16 13.09 1.74
N PHE A 205 12.45 12.39 0.65
CA PHE A 205 11.82 12.67 -0.65
C PHE A 205 10.31 12.41 -0.62
N ARG A 206 9.86 11.31 0.02
CA ARG A 206 8.42 11.01 0.21
C ARG A 206 7.70 12.15 0.92
N LEU A 207 8.28 12.67 2.02
CA LEU A 207 7.70 13.78 2.77
C LEU A 207 7.66 15.09 1.97
N ILE A 208 8.73 15.42 1.23
CA ILE A 208 8.74 16.59 0.34
C ILE A 208 7.65 16.45 -0.74
N ALA A 209 7.50 15.26 -1.32
CA ALA A 209 6.47 15.00 -2.32
C ALA A 209 5.07 15.13 -1.72
N LEU A 210 4.80 14.53 -0.55
CA LEU A 210 3.51 14.68 0.13
C LEU A 210 3.19 16.12 0.50
N PHE A 211 4.19 16.87 0.98
CA PHE A 211 4.04 18.30 1.25
C PHE A 211 3.69 19.10 -0.01
N ALA A 212 4.32 18.80 -1.15
CA ALA A 212 3.95 19.39 -2.42
C ALA A 212 2.50 19.07 -2.82
N LEU A 213 2.07 17.82 -2.60
CA LEU A 213 0.73 17.32 -2.94
C LEU A 213 -0.38 17.76 -1.97
N LYS A 214 -0.03 18.45 -0.88
CA LYS A 214 -0.99 19.08 0.03
C LYS A 214 -1.69 20.25 -0.65
N LYS A 215 -0.96 21.01 -1.47
CA LYS A 215 -1.52 22.10 -2.26
C LYS A 215 -1.94 21.60 -3.63
N ASP A 216 -3.09 22.09 -4.07
CA ASP A 216 -3.58 21.86 -5.43
C ASP A 216 -2.70 22.47 -6.50
N ASN A 217 -1.62 23.20 -6.18
CA ASN A 217 -0.66 23.77 -7.13
C ASN A 217 0.79 23.25 -6.98
N GLY A 218 1.14 22.40 -6.02
CA GLY A 218 2.54 21.98 -5.84
C GLY A 218 3.40 23.05 -5.14
N LEU A 219 4.73 22.92 -5.23
CA LEU A 219 5.69 23.88 -4.68
C LEU A 219 6.29 24.78 -5.74
N THR A 220 6.68 26.00 -5.36
CA THR A 220 7.57 26.81 -6.21
C THR A 220 8.90 26.07 -6.42
N LYS A 221 9.46 26.21 -7.63
CA LYS A 221 10.75 25.57 -7.97
C LYS A 221 11.88 25.94 -6.98
N PRO A 222 12.07 27.21 -6.56
CA PRO A 222 13.10 27.56 -5.59
C PRO A 222 12.91 26.89 -4.23
N LEU A 223 11.66 26.73 -3.77
CA LEU A 223 11.38 26.08 -2.50
C LEU A 223 11.70 24.57 -2.56
N PHE A 224 11.31 23.90 -3.65
CA PHE A 224 11.65 22.50 -3.85
C PHE A 224 13.16 22.27 -3.90
N GLU A 225 13.89 23.09 -4.66
CA GLU A 225 15.36 23.00 -4.77
C GLU A 225 16.03 23.20 -3.40
N LYS A 226 15.56 24.17 -2.61
CA LYS A 226 16.05 24.40 -1.24
C LYS A 226 15.82 23.20 -0.31
N LEU A 227 14.63 22.61 -0.34
CA LEU A 227 14.31 21.44 0.49
C LEU A 227 15.17 20.22 0.10
N VAL A 228 15.38 20.02 -1.20
CA VAL A 228 16.24 18.95 -1.73
C VAL A 228 17.70 19.16 -1.33
N GLU A 229 18.20 20.39 -1.37
CA GLU A 229 19.57 20.74 -1.00
C GLU A 229 19.83 20.46 0.49
N ILE A 230 18.97 20.94 1.38
CA ILE A 230 19.06 20.70 2.84
C ILE A 230 18.93 19.21 3.18
N SER A 231 18.15 18.47 2.38
CA SER A 231 17.91 17.04 2.59
C SER A 231 18.97 16.12 1.97
N HIS A 232 19.92 16.67 1.21
CA HIS A 232 20.98 15.93 0.51
C HIS A 232 20.45 14.78 -0.39
N ILE A 233 19.43 15.07 -1.21
CA ILE A 233 18.77 14.06 -2.07
C ILE A 233 19.26 14.15 -3.52
N ASP A 234 20.34 13.46 -3.84
CA ASP A 234 20.97 13.51 -5.18
C ASP A 234 20.05 13.04 -6.33
N PHE A 235 19.15 12.09 -6.05
CA PHE A 235 18.25 11.53 -7.05
C PHE A 235 16.99 12.38 -7.30
N ALA A 236 16.76 13.43 -6.50
CA ALA A 236 15.49 14.19 -6.53
C ALA A 236 15.19 14.78 -7.91
N LYS A 237 16.19 15.24 -8.65
CA LYS A 237 16.01 15.78 -10.01
C LYS A 237 15.49 14.71 -10.98
N LYS A 238 16.05 13.50 -10.94
CA LYS A 238 15.61 12.38 -11.78
C LYS A 238 14.18 11.96 -11.43
N CYS A 239 13.88 11.88 -10.13
CA CYS A 239 12.53 11.56 -9.67
C CYS A 239 11.53 12.64 -10.09
N LEU A 240 11.86 13.93 -9.93
CA LEU A 240 11.00 15.03 -10.36
C LEU A 240 10.66 14.93 -11.86
N SER A 241 11.66 14.70 -12.72
CA SER A 241 11.41 14.52 -14.16
C SER A 241 10.46 13.35 -14.45
N ALA A 242 10.63 12.22 -13.76
CA ALA A 242 9.74 11.07 -13.91
C ALA A 242 8.31 11.37 -13.42
N LEU A 243 8.18 12.07 -12.29
CA LEU A 243 6.90 12.47 -11.72
C LEU A 243 6.17 13.47 -12.64
N GLN A 244 6.88 14.40 -13.27
CA GLN A 244 6.30 15.31 -14.26
C GLN A 244 5.77 14.57 -15.49
N ILE A 245 6.48 13.53 -15.98
CA ILE A 245 5.99 12.66 -17.06
C ILE A 245 4.70 11.94 -16.64
N LEU A 246 4.61 11.51 -15.39
CA LEU A 246 3.41 10.90 -14.83
C LEU A 246 2.29 11.90 -14.56
N GLY A 247 2.52 13.21 -14.75
CA GLY A 247 1.56 14.27 -14.47
C GLY A 247 1.40 14.59 -12.98
N PHE A 248 2.39 14.26 -12.14
CA PHE A 248 2.31 14.50 -10.71
C PHE A 248 2.56 15.97 -10.39
N PRO A 249 1.69 16.59 -9.58
CA PRO A 249 1.71 18.02 -9.32
C PRO A 249 2.77 18.50 -8.29
N ILE A 250 4.03 18.09 -8.45
CA ILE A 250 5.08 18.41 -7.46
C ILE A 250 5.55 19.87 -7.53
N ILE A 251 5.66 20.42 -8.74
CA ILE A 251 6.06 21.82 -8.97
C ILE A 251 4.87 22.61 -9.52
N GLU A 252 4.77 23.87 -9.10
CA GLU A 252 3.82 24.83 -9.62
C GLU A 252 3.98 25.02 -11.13
N ASP A 253 2.87 24.83 -11.85
CA ASP A 253 2.75 25.08 -13.28
C ASP A 253 1.44 25.83 -13.52
N SER A 254 1.55 27.13 -13.81
CA SER A 254 0.42 28.02 -14.06
C SER A 254 -0.32 27.71 -15.36
N THR A 255 0.27 26.92 -16.26
CA THR A 255 -0.32 26.56 -17.55
C THR A 255 -1.13 25.27 -17.50
N SER A 256 -0.95 24.46 -16.46
CA SER A 256 -1.61 23.16 -16.33
C SER A 256 -3.00 23.29 -15.68
N LYS A 257 -4.05 22.99 -16.46
CA LYS A 257 -5.40 22.82 -15.92
C LYS A 257 -5.50 21.44 -15.27
N ARG A 258 -5.44 21.40 -13.93
CA ARG A 258 -5.51 20.14 -13.19
C ARG A 258 -6.94 19.57 -13.22
N PRO A 259 -7.09 18.23 -13.27
CA PRO A 259 -8.39 17.60 -13.15
C PRO A 259 -9.04 18.03 -11.83
N ARG A 260 -10.35 18.31 -11.86
CA ARG A 260 -11.10 18.62 -10.65
C ARG A 260 -11.01 17.41 -9.71
N PRO A 261 -10.50 17.56 -8.47
CA PRO A 261 -10.44 16.44 -7.55
C PRO A 261 -11.85 15.93 -7.28
N LEU A 262 -12.01 14.60 -7.33
CA LEU A 262 -13.25 13.96 -6.91
C LEU A 262 -13.48 14.27 -5.42
N PRO A 263 -14.68 14.74 -5.04
CA PRO A 263 -15.02 14.88 -3.63
C PRO A 263 -14.84 13.54 -2.89
N ARG A 264 -14.25 13.58 -1.70
CA ARG A 264 -14.10 12.39 -0.86
C ARG A 264 -15.49 11.83 -0.49
N CYS A 265 -15.64 10.51 -0.42
CA CYS A 265 -16.87 9.93 0.12
C CYS A 265 -16.98 10.20 1.63
N PRO A 266 -18.19 10.14 2.22
CA PRO A 266 -18.34 10.11 3.66
C PRO A 266 -17.53 8.97 4.28
N TYR A 267 -17.02 9.20 5.49
CA TYR A 267 -16.23 8.24 6.25
C TYR A 267 -16.90 6.86 6.28
N ASP A 268 -16.09 5.83 6.06
CA ASP A 268 -16.51 4.44 6.05
C ASP A 268 -15.74 3.68 7.13
N ALA A 269 -16.44 3.33 8.22
CA ALA A 269 -15.84 2.61 9.33
C ALA A 269 -15.33 1.22 8.95
N THR A 270 -15.82 0.63 7.84
CA THR A 270 -15.38 -0.69 7.37
C THR A 270 -13.99 -0.68 6.74
N VAL A 271 -13.52 0.50 6.32
CA VAL A 271 -12.21 0.71 5.68
C VAL A 271 -11.20 1.28 6.67
N SER A 272 -11.68 1.82 7.79
CA SER A 272 -10.81 2.31 8.84
C SER A 272 -10.00 1.18 9.44
N THR A 273 -8.69 1.40 9.51
CA THR A 273 -7.78 0.49 10.20
C THR A 273 -7.87 0.65 11.72
N GLY A 274 -8.41 1.78 12.20
CA GLY A 274 -8.42 2.14 13.61
C GLY A 274 -7.06 2.64 14.14
N TYR A 275 -6.05 2.80 13.28
CA TYR A 275 -4.72 3.27 13.66
C TYR A 275 -4.41 4.67 13.13
N ASP A 276 -3.80 5.49 13.98
CA ASP A 276 -3.50 6.90 13.69
C ASP A 276 -2.46 7.10 12.58
N ASP A 277 -1.61 6.09 12.39
CA ASP A 277 -0.56 5.99 11.37
C ASP A 277 -1.05 5.33 10.07
N SER A 278 -2.35 5.00 9.97
CA SER A 278 -2.99 4.35 8.80
C SER A 278 -4.38 4.94 8.49
N ARG A 279 -4.47 6.27 8.37
CA ARG A 279 -5.74 7.03 8.17
C ARG A 279 -6.10 7.29 6.71
N TYR A 280 -5.11 7.50 5.86
CA TYR A 280 -5.31 7.88 4.48
C TYR A 280 -5.98 6.77 3.67
N ILE A 281 -7.16 7.06 3.14
CA ILE A 281 -7.86 6.18 2.21
C ILE A 281 -7.51 6.63 0.78
N PRO A 282 -7.01 5.75 -0.10
CA PRO A 282 -6.74 6.08 -1.50
C PRO A 282 -8.01 6.51 -2.26
N ILE A 283 -7.88 7.45 -3.19
CA ILE A 283 -9.01 7.98 -3.98
C ILE A 283 -9.67 6.88 -4.83
N ILE A 284 -8.95 5.81 -5.17
CA ILE A 284 -9.52 4.68 -5.91
C ILE A 284 -10.67 4.02 -5.14
N TRP A 285 -10.66 4.02 -3.81
CA TRP A 285 -11.78 3.54 -3.00
C TRP A 285 -13.05 4.33 -3.29
N ASP A 286 -12.93 5.66 -3.33
CA ASP A 286 -14.03 6.57 -3.59
C ASP A 286 -14.58 6.44 -5.01
N ILE A 287 -13.71 6.15 -5.98
CA ILE A 287 -14.10 5.83 -7.36
C ILE A 287 -14.85 4.51 -7.42
N LEU A 288 -14.30 3.45 -6.81
CA LEU A 288 -14.89 2.12 -6.83
C LEU A 288 -16.25 2.10 -6.12
N ARG A 289 -16.38 2.78 -4.97
CA ARG A 289 -17.64 2.90 -4.23
C ARG A 289 -18.72 3.61 -5.05
N ARG A 290 -18.36 4.66 -5.79
CA ARG A 290 -19.30 5.35 -6.70
C ARG A 290 -19.63 4.51 -7.92
N LEU A 291 -18.65 3.79 -8.47
CA LEU A 291 -18.85 2.91 -9.61
C LEU A 291 -19.82 1.77 -9.27
N THR A 292 -19.62 1.08 -8.15
CA THR A 292 -20.52 0.00 -7.70
C THR A 292 -21.89 0.53 -7.28
N GLY A 293 -21.95 1.76 -6.76
CA GLY A 293 -23.19 2.48 -6.45
C GLY A 293 -23.88 3.14 -7.65
N GLN A 294 -23.36 2.98 -8.88
CA GLN A 294 -23.89 3.60 -10.11
C GLN A 294 -24.02 5.13 -10.04
N ASN A 295 -23.15 5.79 -9.27
CA ASN A 295 -23.14 7.23 -9.02
C ASN A 295 -21.77 7.85 -9.36
N LEU A 296 -21.01 7.23 -10.26
CA LEU A 296 -19.75 7.79 -10.76
C LEU A 296 -20.06 8.86 -11.80
N ASP A 297 -19.44 10.04 -11.66
CA ASP A 297 -19.68 11.18 -12.55
C ASP A 297 -19.21 10.87 -13.98
N GLU A 298 -20.18 10.68 -14.90
CA GLU A 298 -19.92 10.37 -16.31
C GLU A 298 -19.25 11.53 -17.07
N THR A 299 -19.26 12.75 -16.54
CA THR A 299 -18.50 13.87 -17.13
C THR A 299 -17.00 13.72 -16.89
N LEU A 300 -16.62 13.14 -15.75
CA LEU A 300 -15.23 12.84 -15.38
C LEU A 300 -14.79 11.45 -15.87
N PHE A 301 -15.72 10.49 -15.90
CA PHE A 301 -15.49 9.10 -16.31
C PHE A 301 -16.47 8.70 -17.42
N PRO A 302 -16.32 9.25 -18.63
CA PRO A 302 -17.27 9.00 -19.72
C PRO A 302 -17.21 7.55 -20.19
N PHE A 303 -18.37 7.01 -20.53
CA PHE A 303 -18.45 5.74 -21.25
C PHE A 303 -17.95 5.90 -22.68
N MET A 304 -17.21 4.90 -23.15
CA MET A 304 -16.74 4.79 -24.53
C MET A 304 -17.44 3.59 -25.16
N GLY A 305 -18.43 3.84 -26.03
CA GLY A 305 -19.21 2.80 -26.70
C GLY A 305 -20.67 3.14 -26.81
#